data_AF-A0A7G8ELX0-F1
#
_entry.id   AF-A0A7G8ELX0-F1
#
_cell.length_a   1.000
_cell.length_b   1.000
_cell.length_c   1.000
_cell.angle_alpha   90.00
_cell.angle_beta   90.00
_cell.angle_gamma   90.00
#
_symmetry.space_group_name_H-M   'P 1'
#
loop_
_entity.id
_entity.type
_entity.pdbx_description
1 polymer ?
#
loop_
_entity_poly.entity_id
_entity_poly.type
_entity_poly.pdbx_seq_one_letter_code
_entity_poly.pdbx_strand_id
1 'polypeptide(L)' 'MNQTVKGITYVSVWVLLWGTASSLADFVLLQRGTYETGTSGQLLTFAAYGLAALVMGVRLSGRFLKTED' A
#
# COMPACT_ATOMS: atom_id res chain seq x y z
N MET A 1 -3.56 24.02 -5.03
CA MET A 1 -3.20 23.30 -3.78
C MET A 1 -1.69 23.32 -3.65
N ASN A 2 -1.13 23.54 -2.45
CA ASN A 2 0.32 23.54 -2.24
C ASN A 2 0.92 22.19 -2.71
N GLN A 3 2.02 22.23 -3.46
CA GLN A 3 2.70 21.04 -4.00
C GLN A 3 3.10 20.05 -2.89
N THR A 4 3.50 20.56 -1.73
CA THR A 4 3.78 19.73 -0.54
C THR A 4 2.55 18.96 -0.08
N VAL A 5 1.40 19.64 -0.01
CA VAL A 5 0.13 19.01 0.39
C VAL A 5 -0.30 17.97 -0.64
N LYS A 6 -0.13 18.25 -1.94
CA LYS A 6 -0.40 17.30 -3.04
C LYS A 6 0.43 16.03 -2.90
N GLY A 7 1.72 16.17 -2.60
CA GLY A 7 2.63 15.05 -2.34
C GLY A 7 2.21 14.21 -1.13
N ILE A 8 1.91 14.87 0.00
CA ILE A 8 1.46 14.19 1.22
C ILE A 8 0.18 13.41 0.93
N THR A 9 -0.84 14.04 0.35
CA THR A 9 -2.11 13.38 0.02
C THR A 9 -1.89 12.18 -0.89
N TYR A 10 -1.03 12.31 -1.90
CA TYR A 10 -0.74 11.20 -2.81
C TYR A 10 -0.15 9.99 -2.09
N VAL A 11 0.86 10.19 -1.25
CA VAL A 11 1.47 9.10 -0.48
C VAL A 11 0.47 8.51 0.52
N SER A 12 -0.31 9.35 1.21
CA SER A 12 -1.34 8.89 2.15
C SER A 12 -2.36 7.96 1.49
N VAL A 13 -2.81 8.27 0.26
CA VAL A 13 -3.73 7.39 -0.48
C VAL A 13 -3.09 6.02 -0.71
N TRP A 14 -1.82 5.96 -1.13
CA TRP A 14 -1.13 4.68 -1.33
C TRP A 14 -0.94 3.89 -0.04
N VAL A 15 -0.66 4.56 1.08
CA VAL A 15 -0.57 3.92 2.40
C VAL A 15 -1.91 3.30 2.81
N LEU A 16 -3.02 4.03 2.59
CA LEU A 16 -4.37 3.51 2.88
C LEU A 16 -4.73 2.32 1.98
N LEU A 17 -4.41 2.39 0.68
CA LEU A 17 -4.64 1.29 -0.25
C LEU A 17 -3.83 0.05 0.12
N TRP A 18 -2.55 0.23 0.45
CA TRP A 18 -1.70 -0.85 0.94
C TRP A 18 -2.29 -1.50 2.19
N GLY A 19 -2.53 -0.71 3.24
CA GLY A 19 -3.01 -1.23 4.51
C GLY A 19 -4.37 -1.92 4.40
N THR A 20 -5.27 -1.42 3.56
CA THR A 20 -6.61 -2.02 3.36
C THR A 20 -6.50 -3.34 2.60
N ALA A 21 -5.73 -3.36 1.50
CA ALA A 21 -5.57 -4.56 0.69
C ALA A 21 -4.83 -5.68 1.44
N SER A 22 -3.76 -5.33 2.18
CA SER A 22 -3.03 -6.30 2.98
C SER A 22 -3.87 -6.83 4.15
N SER A 23 -4.65 -5.98 4.83
CA SER A 23 -5.54 -6.41 5.91
C SER A 23 -6.64 -7.35 5.42
N LEU A 24 -7.19 -7.09 4.22
CA LEU A 24 -8.19 -7.97 3.62
C LEU A 24 -7.59 -9.33 3.24
N ALA A 25 -6.41 -9.33 2.63
CA ALA A 25 -5.70 -10.56 2.29
C ALA A 25 -5.33 -11.35 3.54
N ASP A 26 -4.80 -10.67 4.56
CA ASP A 26 -4.42 -11.26 5.83
C ASP A 26 -5.61 -11.90 6.55
N PHE A 27 -6.75 -11.20 6.60
CA PHE A 27 -7.99 -11.75 7.17
C PHE A 27 -8.40 -13.07 6.50
N VAL A 28 -8.38 -13.12 5.16
CA VAL A 28 -8.74 -14.32 4.41
C VAL A 28 -7.74 -15.45 4.65
N LEU A 29 -6.45 -15.16 4.70
CA LEU A 29 -5.39 -16.16 4.89
C LEU A 29 -5.39 -16.75 6.30
N LEU A 30 -5.63 -15.91 7.31
CA LEU A 30 -5.85 -16.34 8.69
C LEU A 30 -7.11 -17.21 8.80
N GLN A 31 -8.23 -16.78 8.22
CA GLN A 31 -9.49 -17.54 8.26
C GLN A 31 -9.38 -18.90 7.56
N ARG A 32 -8.53 -19.01 6.54
CA ARG A 32 -8.24 -20.27 5.83
C ARG A 32 -7.20 -21.13 6.52
N GLY A 33 -6.62 -20.69 7.64
CA GLY A 33 -5.56 -21.41 8.35
C GLY A 33 -4.28 -21.57 7.53
N THR A 34 -4.04 -20.68 6.56
CA THR A 34 -2.81 -20.73 5.74
C THR A 34 -1.57 -20.38 6.56
N TYR A 35 -1.74 -19.52 7.57
CA TYR A 35 -0.77 -19.25 8.62
C TYR A 35 -1.51 -18.75 9.87
N GLU A 36 -0.80 -18.65 11.00
CA GLU A 36 -1.33 -18.12 12.26
C GLU A 36 -0.92 -16.66 12.49
N THR A 37 -1.62 -15.98 13.40
CA THR A 37 -1.31 -14.60 13.80
C THR A 37 0.09 -14.49 14.39
N GLY A 38 0.84 -13.46 14.02
CA GLY A 38 2.19 -13.22 14.53
C GLY A 38 3.28 -14.08 13.88
N THR A 39 2.94 -14.80 12.82
CA THR A 39 3.91 -15.60 12.06
C THR A 39 4.56 -14.80 10.93
N SER A 40 5.65 -15.34 10.39
CA SER A 40 6.33 -14.79 9.22
C SER A 40 5.42 -14.71 7.97
N GLY A 41 4.37 -15.53 7.87
CA GLY A 41 3.40 -15.49 6.77
C GLY A 41 2.59 -14.18 6.72
N GLN A 42 2.20 -13.67 7.89
CA GLN A 42 1.53 -12.37 8.02
C GLN A 42 2.46 -11.23 7.63
N LEU A 43 3.72 -11.27 8.09
CA LEU A 43 4.75 -10.31 7.71
C LEU A 43 4.98 -10.30 6.19
N LEU A 44 5.11 -11.49 5.58
CA LEU A 44 5.35 -11.64 4.16
C LEU A 44 4.18 -11.10 3.32
N THR A 45 2.94 -11.32 3.77
CA THR A 45 1.74 -10.80 3.12
C THR A 45 1.74 -9.28 3.12
N PHE A 46 1.94 -8.64 4.28
CA PHE A 46 2.01 -7.18 4.34
C PHE A 46 3.18 -6.60 3.53
N ALA A 47 4.36 -7.25 3.57
CA ALA A 47 5.52 -6.82 2.80
C ALA A 47 5.30 -6.92 1.29
N ALA A 48 4.71 -8.02 0.81
CA ALA A 48 4.42 -8.22 -0.61
C ALA A 48 3.44 -7.17 -1.15
N TYR A 49 2.33 -6.95 -0.44
CA TYR A 49 1.38 -5.90 -0.81
C TYR A 49 1.99 -4.49 -0.70
N GLY A 50 2.89 -4.26 0.25
CA GLY A 50 3.60 -2.99 0.41
C GLY A 50 4.53 -2.70 -0.75
N LEU A 51 5.30 -3.69 -1.19
CA LEU A 51 6.16 -3.57 -2.38
C LEU A 51 5.33 -3.32 -3.64
N ALA A 52 4.20 -4.00 -3.82
CA ALA A 52 3.30 -3.76 -4.94
C ALA A 52 2.75 -2.32 -4.94
N ALA A 53 2.31 -1.82 -3.78
CA ALA A 53 1.83 -0.45 -3.61
C ALA A 53 2.94 0.59 -3.87
N LEU A 54 4.16 0.33 -3.41
CA LEU A 54 5.33 1.18 -3.67
C LEU A 54 5.64 1.26 -5.16
N VAL A 55 5.73 0.11 -5.85
CA VAL A 55 6.02 0.06 -7.29
C VAL A 55 4.97 0.84 -8.07
N MET A 56 3.69 0.62 -7.76
CA MET A 56 2.60 1.33 -8.42
C MET A 56 2.58 2.83 -8.09
N GLY A 57 2.82 3.19 -6.83
CA GLY A 57 2.90 4.57 -6.38
C GLY A 57 4.05 5.35 -7.01
N VAL A 58 5.22 4.75 -7.16
CA VAL A 58 6.35 5.37 -7.87
C VAL A 58 6.03 5.50 -9.36
N ARG A 59 5.51 4.45 -9.99
CA ARG A 59 5.18 4.44 -11.43
C ARG A 59 4.12 5.49 -11.79
N LEU A 60 3.11 5.68 -10.95
CA LEU A 60 2.01 6.63 -11.19
C LEU A 60 2.32 8.05 -10.70
N SER A 61 3.41 8.25 -9.96
CA SER A 61 3.76 9.54 -9.35
C SER A 61 3.83 10.67 -10.38
N GLY A 62 4.48 10.43 -11.52
CA GLY A 62 4.63 11.42 -12.59
C GLY A 62 3.32 11.83 -13.25
N ARG A 63 2.23 11.05 -13.12
CA ARG A 63 0.90 11.41 -13.62
C ARG A 63 0.15 12.35 -12.69
N PHE A 64 0.33 12.18 -11.38
CA PHE A 64 -0.44 12.92 -10.37
C PHE A 64 0.35 14.09 -9.77
N LEU A 65 1.67 13.98 -9.68
CA LEU A 65 2.54 15.00 -9.08
C LEU A 65 3.13 15.98 -10.09
N LYS A 66 2.87 15.81 -11.39
CA LYS A 66 3.30 16.79 -12.40
C LYS A 66 2.74 18.16 -12.06
N THR A 67 3.61 19.17 -12.04
CA THR A 67 3.23 20.57 -12.01
C THR A 67 2.78 20.93 -13.42
N GLU A 68 1.61 21.56 -13.58
CA GLU A 68 1.30 22.29 -14.82
C GLU A 68 2.25 23.48 -14.85
N ASP A 69 3.11 23.55 -15.87
CA ASP A 69 3.96 24.71 -16.17
C ASP A 69 3.10 25.85 -16.77
#